data_AF-A0AAV5VQT7-F1
#
_entry.id   AF-A0AAV5VQT7-F1
#
_cell.length_a   1.000
_cell.length_b   1.000
_cell.length_c   1.000
_cell.angle_alpha   90.00
_cell.angle_beta   90.00
_cell.angle_gamma   90.00
#
_symmetry.space_group_name_H-M   'P 1'
#
loop_
_entity.id
_entity.type
_entity.pdbx_description
1 polymer ?
#
loop_
_entity_poly.entity_id
_entity_poly.type
_entity_poly.pdbx_seq_one_letter_code
_entity_poly.pdbx_strand_id
1 'polypeptide(L)'
;ALIKISVLLPLATATSKIKCFSCIAAPTGADFAKYCSEEKYCTGAWCTKGPDARCGWYLIFLVNDLFAASGILYGCTDQAPVEIHKSTCKAVNGSRGLYFNCYCNNIEFCNAGSELAS
;
A
#
# COMPACT_ATOMS: atom_id res chain seq x y z
N ALA A 1 40.24 -36.32 8.13
CA ALA A 1 38.97 -35.80 8.68
C ALA A 1 38.23 -35.06 7.56
N LEU A 2 37.01 -35.48 7.21
CA LEU A 2 36.21 -34.86 6.15
C LEU A 2 35.25 -33.84 6.78
N ILE A 3 35.47 -32.56 6.52
CA ILE A 3 34.61 -31.46 7.00
C ILE A 3 33.39 -31.41 6.07
N LYS A 4 32.23 -31.88 6.55
CA LYS A 4 30.94 -31.68 5.89
C LYS A 4 30.51 -30.22 6.08
N ILE A 5 30.74 -29.39 5.08
CA ILE A 5 30.21 -28.03 5.04
C ILE A 5 28.74 -28.14 4.62
N SER A 6 27.84 -28.19 5.59
CA SER A 6 26.40 -28.01 5.35
C SER A 6 26.15 -26.55 5.01
N VAL A 7 26.11 -26.24 3.71
CA VAL A 7 25.67 -24.93 3.21
C VAL A 7 24.16 -24.84 3.44
N LEU A 8 23.76 -24.15 4.51
CA LEU A 8 22.39 -23.71 4.71
C LEU A 8 22.09 -22.62 3.67
N LEU A 9 21.50 -23.02 2.54
CA LEU A 9 20.93 -22.08 1.59
C LEU A 9 19.71 -21.43 2.24
N PRO A 10 19.64 -20.10 2.38
CA PRO A 10 18.42 -19.46 2.81
C PRO A 10 17.35 -19.69 1.73
N LEU A 11 16.25 -20.37 2.11
CA LEU A 11 15.04 -20.40 1.30
C LEU A 11 14.58 -18.95 1.15
N ALA A 12 14.86 -18.34 -0.01
CA ALA A 12 14.19 -17.13 -0.41
C ALA A 12 12.71 -17.48 -0.60
N THR A 13 11.88 -17.19 0.41
CA THR A 13 10.43 -17.25 0.29
C THR A 13 10.03 -16.19 -0.73
N ALA A 14 9.89 -16.60 -1.99
CA ALA A 14 9.34 -15.76 -3.03
C ALA A 14 7.92 -15.36 -2.61
N THR A 15 7.76 -14.15 -2.10
CA THR A 15 6.44 -13.63 -1.75
C THR A 15 5.69 -13.40 -3.06
N SER A 16 4.60 -14.14 -3.29
CA SER A 16 3.85 -14.05 -4.54
C SER A 16 3.32 -12.64 -4.72
N LYS A 17 3.61 -12.03 -5.87
CA LYS A 17 3.08 -10.71 -6.22
C LYS A 17 1.57 -10.80 -6.43
N ILE A 18 0.85 -9.83 -5.87
CA ILE A 18 -0.60 -9.66 -6.00
C ILE A 18 -0.91 -8.35 -6.72
N LYS A 19 -2.10 -8.23 -7.31
CA LYS A 19 -2.60 -6.97 -7.86
C LYS A 19 -3.16 -6.09 -6.74
N CYS A 20 -2.95 -4.79 -6.87
CA CYS A 20 -3.39 -3.77 -5.91
C CYS A 20 -3.97 -2.59 -6.66
N PHE A 21 -4.97 -1.92 -6.10
CA PHE A 21 -5.42 -0.63 -6.65
C PHE A 21 -4.27 0.38 -6.61
N SER A 22 -4.09 1.12 -7.71
CA SER A 22 -3.07 2.14 -7.91
C SER A 22 -3.74 3.45 -8.30
N CYS A 23 -4.13 4.23 -7.29
CA CYS A 23 -4.95 5.42 -7.47
C CYS A 23 -4.85 6.34 -6.24
N ILE A 24 -5.40 7.54 -6.37
CA ILE A 24 -5.54 8.49 -5.26
C ILE A 24 -7.03 8.79 -5.14
N ALA A 25 -7.60 8.57 -3.96
CA ALA A 25 -9.00 8.89 -3.67
C ALA A 25 -9.11 10.06 -2.68
N ALA A 26 -10.32 10.59 -2.54
CA ALA A 26 -10.62 11.65 -1.58
C ALA A 26 -10.31 11.20 -0.13
N PRO A 27 -10.01 12.14 0.79
CA PRO A 27 -9.65 11.83 2.18
C PRO A 27 -10.69 10.99 2.93
N THR A 28 -11.96 11.14 2.57
CA THR A 28 -13.10 10.44 3.16
C THR A 28 -13.35 9.06 2.55
N GLY A 29 -12.62 8.68 1.50
CA GLY A 29 -12.94 7.51 0.67
C GLY A 29 -14.21 7.67 -0.18
N ALA A 30 -14.89 8.83 -0.08
CA ALA A 30 -15.97 9.18 -0.99
C ALA A 30 -15.43 9.16 -2.43
N ASP A 31 -16.22 8.58 -3.34
CA ASP A 31 -15.87 8.41 -4.74
C ASP A 31 -14.69 7.46 -5.04
N PHE A 32 -14.38 6.48 -4.17
CA PHE A 32 -13.36 5.46 -4.47
C PHE A 32 -13.53 4.86 -5.88
N ALA A 33 -14.74 4.44 -6.24
CA ALA A 33 -15.05 3.86 -7.55
C ALA A 33 -14.87 4.83 -8.74
N LYS A 34 -14.85 6.14 -8.51
CA LYS A 34 -14.61 7.15 -9.55
C LYS A 34 -13.14 7.25 -9.92
N TYR A 35 -12.25 7.09 -8.95
CA TYR A 35 -10.81 7.28 -9.13
C TYR A 35 -10.04 5.96 -9.24
N CYS A 36 -10.54 4.92 -8.57
CA CYS A 36 -9.93 3.60 -8.45
C CYS A 36 -10.79 2.56 -9.17
N SER A 37 -10.19 1.84 -10.12
CA SER A 37 -10.77 0.70 -10.82
C SER A 37 -9.74 -0.41 -10.93
N GLU A 38 -10.19 -1.64 -11.18
CA GLU A 38 -9.27 -2.78 -11.33
C GLU A 38 -8.35 -2.64 -12.56
N GLU A 39 -8.70 -1.78 -13.52
CA GLU A 39 -7.84 -1.44 -14.66
C GLU A 39 -6.64 -0.57 -14.25
N LYS A 40 -6.76 0.19 -13.15
CA LYS A 40 -5.71 1.02 -12.58
C LYS A 40 -5.04 0.29 -11.43
N TYR A 41 -4.29 -0.75 -11.76
CA TYR A 41 -3.61 -1.60 -10.78
C TYR A 41 -2.09 -1.52 -10.90
N CYS A 42 -1.42 -1.92 -9.82
CA CYS A 42 -0.01 -2.24 -9.82
C CYS A 42 0.21 -3.59 -9.15
N THR A 43 1.38 -4.19 -9.34
CA THR A 43 1.73 -5.50 -8.76
C THR A 43 2.88 -5.38 -7.77
N GLY A 44 2.72 -6.02 -6.62
CA GLY A 44 3.76 -6.08 -5.61
C GLY A 44 3.50 -7.20 -4.62
N ALA A 45 4.47 -7.49 -3.75
CA ALA A 45 4.27 -8.42 -2.66
C ALA A 45 3.20 -7.95 -1.65
N TRP A 46 2.94 -6.63 -1.59
CA TRP A 46 1.99 -5.99 -0.70
C TRP A 46 1.22 -4.89 -1.40
N CYS A 47 -0.04 -4.73 -1.04
CA CYS A 47 -0.81 -3.53 -1.33
C CYS A 47 -0.70 -2.53 -0.18
N THR A 48 -0.66 -1.25 -0.52
CA THR A 48 -0.56 -0.13 0.43
C THR A 48 -1.81 0.73 0.35
N LYS A 49 -2.22 1.28 1.49
CA LYS A 49 -3.29 2.27 1.63
C LYS A 49 -2.94 3.25 2.74
N GLY A 50 -2.92 4.54 2.46
CA GLY A 50 -2.67 5.53 3.51
C GLY A 50 -2.64 6.96 3.00
N PRO A 51 -2.65 7.94 3.90
CA PRO A 51 -2.51 9.33 3.53
C PRO A 51 -1.10 9.57 2.97
N ASP A 52 -1.00 10.12 1.76
CA ASP A 52 0.28 10.52 1.19
C ASP A 52 0.45 12.04 1.27
N ALA A 53 1.49 12.47 1.98
CA ALA A 53 1.84 13.88 2.09
C ALA A 53 2.15 14.51 0.71
N ARG A 54 2.55 13.72 -0.29
CA ARG A 54 2.86 14.18 -1.66
C ARG A 54 1.63 14.28 -2.55
N CYS A 55 0.52 13.63 -2.21
CA CYS A 55 -0.71 13.68 -3.01
C CYS A 55 -1.43 15.03 -2.94
N GLY A 56 -1.06 15.90 -2.00
CA GLY A 56 -1.60 17.27 -1.93
C GLY A 56 -1.34 18.08 -3.20
N TRP A 57 -0.16 17.95 -3.82
CA TRP A 57 0.18 18.74 -5.01
C TRP A 57 -0.43 18.17 -6.30
N TYR A 58 -0.51 16.84 -6.45
CA TYR A 58 -1.00 16.18 -7.66
C TYR A 58 -2.52 16.33 -7.85
N LEU A 59 -3.29 16.37 -6.76
CA LEU A 59 -4.75 16.56 -6.83
C LEU A 59 -5.15 17.99 -7.24
N ILE A 60 -4.33 19.01 -6.94
CA ILE A 60 -4.59 20.40 -7.38
C ILE A 60 -4.72 20.49 -8.91
N PHE A 61 -3.90 19.73 -9.63
CA PHE A 61 -3.90 19.73 -11.10
C PHE A 61 -5.04 18.91 -11.74
N LEU A 62 -5.63 17.96 -11.01
CA LEU A 62 -6.61 17.01 -11.56
C LEU A 62 -8.07 17.35 -11.28
N VAL A 63 -8.39 18.02 -10.16
CA VAL A 63 -9.79 18.22 -9.74
C VAL A 63 -10.27 19.66 -9.66
N ASN A 64 -9.42 20.69 -9.84
CA ASN A 64 -9.79 22.11 -9.61
C ASN A 64 -10.53 22.36 -8.27
N ASP A 65 -10.41 21.42 -7.33
CA ASP A 65 -11.00 21.46 -6.00
C ASP A 65 -9.87 21.70 -5.01
N LEU A 66 -10.00 22.79 -4.26
CA LEU A 66 -9.06 23.27 -3.24
C LEU A 66 -9.05 22.37 -1.97
N PHE A 67 -9.32 21.07 -2.10
CA PHE A 67 -9.29 20.08 -1.01
C PHE A 67 -7.96 19.30 -1.03
N ALA A 68 -6.88 20.02 -1.28
CA ALA A 68 -5.56 19.54 -1.68
C ALA A 68 -4.62 19.19 -0.51
N ALA A 69 -5.11 18.68 0.62
CA ALA A 69 -4.23 18.44 1.78
C ALA A 69 -4.01 16.98 2.17
N SER A 70 -4.84 16.02 1.74
CA SER A 70 -4.77 14.66 2.32
C SER A 70 -5.53 13.58 1.54
N GLY A 71 -5.20 13.37 0.26
CA GLY A 71 -5.71 12.21 -0.49
C GLY A 71 -5.23 10.88 0.11
N ILE A 72 -6.05 9.83 -0.02
CA ILE A 72 -5.65 8.45 0.33
C ILE A 72 -4.99 7.84 -0.90
N LEU A 73 -3.71 7.50 -0.79
CA LEU A 73 -2.96 6.78 -1.80
C LEU A 73 -3.22 5.28 -1.65
N TYR A 74 -3.57 4.65 -2.76
CA TYR A 74 -3.64 3.21 -2.95
C TYR A 74 -2.50 2.82 -3.87
N GLY A 75 -1.73 1.80 -3.51
CA GLY A 75 -0.61 1.35 -4.32
C GLY A 75 -0.12 -0.04 -3.92
N CYS A 76 1.11 -0.35 -4.32
CA CYS A 76 1.79 -1.60 -4.01
C CYS A 76 3.26 -1.36 -3.69
N THR A 77 3.84 -2.27 -2.92
CA THR A 77 5.27 -2.32 -2.61
C THR A 77 5.75 -3.76 -2.57
N ASP A 78 6.99 -4.00 -2.96
CA ASP A 78 7.65 -5.30 -2.78
C ASP A 78 8.20 -5.45 -1.35
N GLN A 79 8.36 -4.34 -0.62
CA GLN A 79 8.88 -4.31 0.74
C GLN A 79 7.96 -3.46 1.63
N ALA A 80 7.15 -4.11 2.46
CA ALA A 80 6.34 -3.43 3.46
C ALA A 80 7.08 -3.40 4.81
N PRO A 81 7.03 -2.29 5.57
CA PRO A 81 7.70 -2.16 6.87
C PRO A 81 6.91 -2.85 7.99
N VAL A 82 6.29 -4.00 7.71
CA VAL A 82 5.49 -4.81 8.62
C VAL A 82 6.07 -6.22 8.68
N GLU A 83 6.16 -6.78 9.88
CA GLU A 83 6.81 -8.08 10.11
C GLU A 83 5.86 -9.28 9.92
N ILE A 84 4.57 -9.01 9.78
CA ILE A 84 3.51 -10.03 9.76
C ILE A 84 2.82 -10.00 8.40
N HIS A 85 2.77 -11.14 7.71
CA HIS A 85 1.96 -11.40 6.50
C HIS A 85 0.45 -11.39 6.77
N LYS A 86 -0.05 -10.30 7.34
CA LYS A 86 -1.45 -10.02 7.68
C LYS A 86 -1.71 -8.53 7.49
N SER A 87 -2.95 -8.16 7.17
CA SER A 87 -3.27 -6.75 7.01
C SER A 87 -3.05 -5.97 8.30
N THR A 88 -2.17 -4.97 8.20
CA THR A 88 -1.62 -4.25 9.35
C THR A 88 -1.43 -2.79 9.00
N CYS A 89 -1.81 -1.91 9.92
CA CYS A 89 -1.52 -0.48 9.83
C CYS A 89 -0.33 -0.12 10.72
N LYS A 90 0.64 0.61 10.16
CA LYS A 90 1.79 1.13 10.87
C LYS A 90 1.66 2.64 11.04
N ALA A 91 1.82 3.10 12.28
CA ALA A 91 1.91 4.50 12.58
C ALA A 91 3.22 5.08 12.04
N VAL A 92 3.13 6.20 11.34
CA VAL A 92 4.24 7.00 10.88
C VAL A 92 4.11 8.37 11.52
N ASN A 93 5.16 8.78 12.24
CA ASN A 93 5.23 10.11 12.81
C ASN A 93 5.99 11.00 11.82
N GLY A 94 5.26 11.88 11.13
CA GLY A 94 5.84 12.81 10.17
C GLY A 94 5.67 14.26 10.59
N SER A 95 6.19 15.18 9.77
CA SER A 95 6.09 16.64 10.00
C SER A 95 4.64 17.17 10.07
N ARG A 96 3.65 16.38 9.62
CA ARG A 96 2.21 16.69 9.66
C ARG A 96 1.46 16.01 10.81
N GLY A 97 2.18 15.34 11.72
CA GLY A 97 1.61 14.60 12.84
C GLY A 97 1.62 13.08 12.62
N LEU A 98 0.86 12.39 13.48
CA LEU A 98 0.72 10.93 13.45
C LEU A 98 -0.27 10.52 12.36
N TYR A 99 0.16 9.68 11.42
CA TYR A 99 -0.71 9.07 10.42
C TYR A 99 -0.43 7.58 10.28
N PHE A 100 -1.35 6.84 9.67
CA PHE A 100 -1.25 5.38 9.53
C PHE A 100 -1.19 4.98 8.08
N ASN A 101 -0.15 4.22 7.72
CA ASN A 101 -0.08 3.51 6.44
C ASN A 101 -0.44 2.05 6.69
N CYS A 102 -1.39 1.56 5.91
CA CYS A 102 -1.89 0.21 6.01
C CYS A 102 -1.39 -0.64 4.85
N TYR A 103 -1.06 -1.89 5.16
CA TYR A 103 -0.46 -2.86 4.25
C TYR A 103 -1.29 -4.13 4.31
N CYS A 104 -1.58 -4.74 3.17
CA CYS A 104 -2.20 -6.07 3.08
C CYS A 104 -1.51 -6.88 1.98
N ASN A 105 -1.62 -8.19 2.05
CA ASN A 105 -1.10 -9.11 1.05
C ASN A 105 -2.02 -10.31 0.88
N ASN A 106 -1.59 -11.31 0.09
CA ASN A 106 -2.27 -12.60 -0.15
C ASN A 106 -3.59 -12.55 -0.96
N ILE A 107 -4.30 -11.42 -0.99
CA ILE A 107 -5.56 -11.24 -1.72
C ILE A 107 -5.40 -10.11 -2.75
N GLU A 108 -5.76 -10.36 -4.02
CA GLU A 108 -5.79 -9.30 -5.03
C GLU A 108 -6.76 -8.19 -4.60
N PHE A 109 -6.35 -6.93 -4.80
CA PHE A 109 -7.14 -5.75 -4.48
C PHE A 109 -7.52 -5.62 -2.99
N CYS A 110 -6.76 -6.24 -2.09
CA CYS A 110 -7.00 -6.19 -0.64
C CYS A 110 -6.97 -4.76 -0.06
N ASN A 111 -6.41 -3.81 -0.80
CA ASN A 111 -6.41 -2.39 -0.44
C ASN A 111 -7.70 -1.65 -0.81
N ALA A 112 -8.77 -2.34 -1.23
CA ALA A 112 -10.08 -1.74 -1.48
C ALA A 112 -10.74 -1.12 -0.22
N GLY A 113 -11.83 -0.36 -0.43
CA GLY A 113 -12.81 -0.06 0.62
C GLY A 113 -12.33 0.88 1.74
N SER A 114 -13.05 0.87 2.87
CA SER A 114 -12.70 1.60 4.11
C SER A 114 -11.74 0.82 5.00
N GLU A 115 -11.86 -0.51 5.04
CA GLU A 115 -11.00 -1.44 5.80
C GLU A 115 -10.16 -2.31 4.85
N LEU A 116 -8.97 -2.73 5.28
CA LEU A 116 -8.15 -3.66 4.49
C LEU A 116 -8.68 -5.10 4.64
N ALA A 117 -8.81 -5.81 3.52
CA ALA A 117 -9.06 -7.26 3.56
C ALA A 117 -7.77 -7.99 3.94
N SER A 118 -7.86 -9.08 4.74
CA SER A 118 -6.74 -9.97 5.12
C SER A 118 -7.01 -11.39 4.66
#